data_AF-A0A536TWV0-F1
#
_entry.id   AF-A0A536TWV0-F1
#
_cell.length_a   1.000
_cell.length_b   1.000
_cell.length_c   1.000
_cell.angle_alpha   90.00
_cell.angle_beta   90.00
_cell.angle_gamma   90.00
#
_symmetry.space_group_name_H-M   'P 1'
#
loop_
_entity.id
_entity.type
_entity.pdbx_description
1 polymer ?
#
loop_
_entity_poly.entity_id
_entity_poly.type
_entity_poly.pdbx_seq_one_letter_code
_entity_poly.pdbx_strand_id
1 'polypeptide(L)'
;MTTASADGEHAPNRRTVFFVSDRTGITAEMLGNSLLSQFEAFDFQRRTIPFVDTPEKIAEVVSVIDATGTADRKRPLVFSSIVDEAMSAQLGKA
;
A
#
# COMPACT_ATOMS: atom_id res chain seq x y z
N MET A 1 16.08 37.40 9.47
CA MET A 1 14.91 36.73 10.08
C MET A 1 13.85 36.63 9.00
N THR A 2 13.85 35.53 8.25
CA THR A 2 12.76 35.15 7.35
C THR A 2 12.35 33.77 7.79
N THR A 3 11.11 33.71 8.29
CA THR A 3 10.45 32.54 8.87
C THR A 3 10.24 31.43 7.85
N ALA A 4 10.39 30.21 8.35
CA ALA A 4 10.02 28.97 7.71
C ALA A 4 8.56 28.97 7.21
N SER A 5 8.31 28.28 6.11
CA SER A 5 7.03 27.61 5.84
C SER A 5 7.35 26.39 5.01
N ALA A 6 7.47 25.26 5.71
CA ALA A 6 7.47 23.93 5.13
C ALA A 6 6.02 23.61 4.74
N ASP A 7 5.64 23.91 3.51
CA ASP A 7 4.39 23.42 2.94
C ASP A 7 4.73 22.24 2.02
N GLY A 8 4.64 21.04 2.58
CA GLY A 8 4.65 19.82 1.80
C GLY A 8 3.42 19.84 0.90
N GLU A 9 3.66 20.06 -0.38
CA GLU A 9 2.66 20.07 -1.44
C GLU A 9 1.90 18.73 -1.42
N HIS A 10 0.75 18.69 -0.76
CA HIS A 10 -0.14 17.55 -0.82
C HIS A 10 -0.81 17.61 -2.19
N ALA A 11 -0.24 16.93 -3.18
CA ALA A 11 -0.94 16.68 -4.43
C ALA A 11 -2.31 16.06 -4.09
N PRO A 12 -3.44 16.73 -4.40
CA PRO A 12 -4.75 16.39 -3.83
C PRO A 12 -5.17 14.94 -4.11
N ASN A 13 -4.62 14.32 -5.16
CA ASN A 13 -4.92 12.96 -5.57
C ASN A 13 -3.78 11.96 -5.37
N ARG A 14 -2.79 12.23 -4.49
CA ARG A 14 -1.81 11.21 -4.13
C ARG A 14 -2.44 10.11 -3.27
N ARG A 15 -2.20 8.84 -3.63
CA ARG A 15 -2.66 7.64 -2.91
C ARG A 15 -1.51 6.62 -2.82
N THR A 16 -1.29 6.07 -1.63
CA THR A 16 -0.35 4.95 -1.46
C THR A 16 -1.03 3.63 -1.79
N VAL A 17 -0.33 2.76 -2.51
CA VAL A 17 -0.77 1.43 -2.93
C VAL A 17 0.27 0.40 -2.51
N PHE A 18 -0.18 -0.63 -1.80
CA PHE A 18 0.62 -1.78 -1.42
C PHE A 18 0.30 -2.99 -2.31
N PHE A 19 1.34 -3.66 -2.78
CA PHE A 19 1.28 -4.95 -3.47
C PHE A 19 1.87 -6.00 -2.54
N VAL A 20 1.03 -6.87 -2.00
CA VAL A 20 1.40 -7.86 -0.98
C VAL A 20 1.31 -9.26 -1.57
N SER A 21 2.35 -10.07 -1.37
CA SER A 21 2.42 -11.42 -1.93
C SER A 21 3.19 -12.35 -1.00
N ASP A 22 2.75 -13.60 -0.93
CA ASP A 22 3.45 -14.73 -0.32
C ASP A 22 4.66 -15.19 -1.17
N ARG A 23 4.74 -14.73 -2.43
CA ARG A 23 5.87 -14.96 -3.34
C ARG A 23 6.50 -13.63 -3.75
N THR A 24 6.83 -13.46 -5.03
CA THR A 24 7.60 -12.32 -5.53
C THR A 24 6.80 -11.02 -5.71
N GLY A 25 5.47 -11.06 -5.69
CA GLY A 25 4.64 -9.86 -5.91
C GLY A 25 4.42 -9.47 -7.38
N ILE A 26 5.11 -10.10 -8.34
CA ILE A 26 5.02 -9.75 -9.77
C ILE A 26 3.58 -9.80 -10.29
N THR A 27 2.80 -10.81 -9.90
CA THR A 27 1.40 -10.95 -10.32
C THR A 27 0.53 -9.82 -9.75
N ALA A 28 0.67 -9.52 -8.45
CA ALA A 28 -0.08 -8.44 -7.81
C ALA A 28 0.27 -7.08 -8.44
N GLU A 29 1.55 -6.83 -8.68
CA GLU A 29 2.02 -5.63 -9.35
C GLU A 29 1.48 -5.49 -10.77
N MET A 30 1.61 -6.52 -11.62
CA MET A 30 1.11 -6.44 -13.00
C MET A 30 -0.37 -6.13 -13.05
N LEU A 31 -1.19 -6.88 -12.29
CA LEU A 31 -2.64 -6.70 -12.31
C LEU A 31 -3.05 -5.34 -11.75
N GLY A 32 -2.51 -4.95 -10.60
CA GLY A 32 -2.88 -3.67 -10.02
C GLY A 32 -2.32 -2.49 -10.82
N ASN A 33 -1.12 -2.57 -11.41
CA ASN A 33 -0.62 -1.51 -12.30
C ASN A 33 -1.50 -1.36 -13.56
N SER A 34 -1.96 -2.47 -14.14
CA SER A 34 -2.91 -2.45 -15.24
C SER A 34 -4.28 -1.87 -14.85
N LEU A 35 -4.72 -2.05 -13.60
CA LEU A 35 -5.97 -1.46 -13.12
C LEU A 35 -5.80 0.04 -12.84
N LEU A 36 -4.71 0.41 -12.17
CA LEU A 36 -4.43 1.80 -11.76
C LEU A 36 -4.16 2.73 -12.94
N SER A 37 -3.68 2.22 -14.07
CA SER A 37 -3.49 3.02 -15.29
C SER A 37 -4.78 3.63 -15.84
N GLN A 38 -5.95 3.08 -15.46
CA GLN A 38 -7.25 3.62 -15.84
C GLN A 38 -7.64 4.89 -15.04
N PHE A 39 -6.83 5.28 -14.05
CA PHE A 39 -7.11 6.39 -13.13
C PHE A 39 -6.02 7.47 -13.20
N GLU A 40 -5.89 8.10 -14.37
CA GLU A 40 -4.83 9.11 -14.65
C GLU A 40 -4.88 10.35 -13.75
N ALA A 41 -6.03 10.63 -13.12
CA ALA A 41 -6.21 11.75 -12.21
C ALA A 41 -5.50 11.56 -10.84
N PHE A 42 -4.96 10.37 -10.56
CA PHE A 42 -4.33 10.02 -9.28
C PHE A 42 -2.83 9.81 -9.43
N ASP A 43 -2.08 10.30 -8.43
CA ASP A 43 -0.66 9.98 -8.27
C ASP A 43 -0.51 8.80 -7.30
N PHE A 44 -0.13 7.65 -7.83
CA PHE A 44 -0.01 6.43 -7.01
C PHE A 44 1.43 6.23 -6.53
N GLN A 45 1.65 6.35 -5.23
CA GLN A 45 2.87 5.87 -4.60
C GLN A 45 2.77 4.36 -4.37
N ARG A 46 3.55 3.60 -5.14
CA ARG A 46 3.49 2.14 -5.15
C ARG A 46 4.56 1.53 -4.24
N ARG A 47 4.21 0.51 -3.48
CA ARG A 47 5.13 -0.26 -2.64
C ARG A 47 4.84 -1.76 -2.76
N THR A 48 5.85 -2.56 -3.06
CA THR A 48 5.73 -4.01 -3.11
C THR A 48 6.35 -4.62 -1.86
N ILE A 49 5.63 -5.57 -1.26
CA ILE A 49 6.09 -6.36 -0.12
C ILE A 49 5.98 -7.84 -0.52
N PRO A 50 7.08 -8.45 -0.99
CA PRO A 50 7.13 -9.86 -1.33
C PRO A 50 7.38 -10.74 -0.11
N PHE A 51 7.20 -12.05 -0.28
CA PHE A 51 7.51 -13.11 0.69
C PHE A 51 6.81 -12.95 2.05
N VAL A 52 5.55 -12.52 2.02
CA VAL A 52 4.67 -12.40 3.19
C VAL A 52 3.93 -13.71 3.39
N ASP A 53 4.65 -14.70 3.93
CA ASP A 53 4.25 -16.10 4.02
C ASP A 53 4.13 -16.61 5.47
N THR A 54 4.25 -15.72 6.47
CA THR A 54 4.04 -16.07 7.88
C THR A 54 3.09 -15.09 8.57
N PRO A 55 2.39 -15.52 9.64
CA PRO A 55 1.50 -14.64 10.40
C PRO A 55 2.20 -13.40 10.98
N GLU A 56 3.47 -13.52 11.37
CA GLU A 56 4.28 -12.43 11.90
C GLU A 56 4.51 -11.37 10.81
N LYS A 57 4.87 -11.80 9.60
CA LYS A 57 5.04 -10.87 8.46
C LYS A 57 3.73 -10.19 8.08
N ILE A 58 2.60 -10.88 8.17
CA ILE A 58 1.28 -10.26 7.96
C ILE A 58 1.04 -9.16 9.00
N ALA A 59 1.33 -9.42 10.28
CA ALA A 59 1.16 -8.43 11.34
C ALA A 59 2.05 -7.21 11.12
N GLU A 60 3.30 -7.40 10.68
CA GLU A 60 4.19 -6.31 10.30
C GLU A 60 3.63 -5.50 9.13
N VAL A 61 3.15 -6.16 8.08
CA VAL A 61 2.54 -5.51 6.92
C VAL A 61 1.32 -4.68 7.29
N VAL A 62 0.43 -5.23 8.12
CA VAL A 62 -0.75 -4.50 8.65
C VAL A 62 -0.29 -3.24 9.40
N SER A 63 0.69 -3.37 10.30
CA SER A 63 1.23 -2.20 11.02
C SER A 63 1.81 -1.14 10.10
N VAL A 64 2.49 -1.54 9.01
CA VAL A 64 3.05 -0.62 8.02
C VAL A 64 1.95 0.09 7.23
N ILE A 65 0.89 -0.63 6.84
CA ILE A 65 -0.27 -0.06 6.13
C ILE A 65 -0.98 0.96 7.02
N ASP A 66 -1.25 0.62 8.28
CA ASP A 66 -1.92 1.51 9.25
C ASP A 66 -1.11 2.78 9.53
N ALA A 67 0.19 2.62 9.76
CA ALA A 67 1.10 3.75 9.97
C ALA A 67 1.15 4.67 8.74
N THR A 68 1.18 4.08 7.55
CA THR A 68 1.15 4.84 6.28
C THR A 68 -0.18 5.55 6.11
N GLY A 69 -1.31 4.91 6.41
CA GLY A 69 -2.62 5.54 6.34
C GLY A 69 -2.77 6.72 7.29
N THR A 70 -2.17 6.61 8.49
CA THR A 70 -2.12 7.69 9.48
C THR A 70 -1.26 8.85 8.99
N ALA A 71 -0.07 8.57 8.46
CA ALA A 71 0.85 9.59 7.95
C ALA A 71 0.29 10.33 6.72
N ASP A 72 -0.29 9.58 5.78
CA ASP A 72 -0.86 10.12 4.54
C ASP A 72 -2.26 10.75 4.76
N ARG A 73 -2.85 10.57 5.96
CA ARG A 73 -4.24 10.91 6.30
C ARG A 73 -5.27 10.35 5.32
N LYS A 74 -4.93 9.24 4.66
CA LYS A 74 -5.74 8.56 3.63
C LYS A 74 -5.48 7.06 3.72
N ARG A 75 -6.54 6.25 3.73
CA ARG A 75 -6.40 4.79 3.72
C ARG A 75 -5.68 4.31 2.44
N PRO A 76 -4.57 3.56 2.56
CA PRO A 76 -3.88 3.00 1.41
C PRO A 76 -4.75 1.97 0.67
N LEU A 77 -4.45 1.75 -0.60
CA LEU A 77 -5.00 0.64 -1.37
C LEU A 77 -4.10 -0.59 -1.20
N VAL A 78 -4.68 -1.79 -1.18
CA VAL A 78 -3.93 -3.05 -1.04
C VAL A 78 -4.35 -4.00 -2.14
N PHE A 79 -3.40 -4.42 -2.97
CA PHE A 79 -3.51 -5.55 -3.88
C PHE A 79 -2.79 -6.74 -3.26
N SER A 80 -3.50 -7.84 -3.03
CA SER A 80 -2.93 -9.04 -2.42
C SER A 80 -3.03 -10.23 -3.38
N SER A 81 -1.98 -11.05 -3.42
CA SER A 81 -2.01 -12.38 -4.04
C SER A 81 -1.87 -13.51 -3.01
N ILE A 82 -2.08 -13.23 -1.72
CA ILE A 82 -1.97 -14.23 -0.66
C ILE A 82 -3.10 -15.25 -0.80
N VAL A 83 -2.72 -16.53 -0.87
CA VAL A 83 -3.65 -17.65 -1.06
C VAL A 83 -4.23 -18.15 0.26
N ASP A 84 -3.44 -18.11 1.34
CA ASP A 84 -3.91 -18.54 2.65
C ASP A 84 -5.03 -17.62 3.17
N GLU A 85 -6.19 -18.21 3.43
CA GLU A 85 -7.40 -17.47 3.80
C GLU A 85 -7.26 -16.76 5.15
N ALA A 86 -6.58 -17.37 6.12
CA ALA A 86 -6.41 -16.77 7.44
C ALA A 86 -5.50 -15.54 7.37
N MET A 87 -4.40 -15.64 6.62
CA MET A 87 -3.49 -14.52 6.36
C MET A 87 -4.16 -13.42 5.55
N SER A 88 -4.94 -13.78 4.51
CA SER A 88 -5.71 -12.82 3.71
C SER A 88 -6.76 -12.09 4.56
N ALA A 89 -7.48 -12.81 5.41
CA ALA A 89 -8.47 -12.23 6.33
C ALA A 89 -7.83 -11.32 7.39
N GLN A 90 -6.62 -11.64 7.85
CA GLN A 90 -5.88 -10.77 8.76
C GLN A 90 -5.42 -9.48 8.07
N LEU A 91 -4.90 -9.58 6.84
CA LEU A 91 -4.50 -8.41 6.04
C LEU A 91 -5.67 -7.47 5.74
N GLY A 92 -6.88 -8.02 5.52
CA GLY A 92 -8.09 -7.23 5.26
C GLY A 92 -8.59 -6.36 6.42
N LYS A 93 -7.97 -6.47 7.61
CA LYS A 93 -8.29 -5.66 8.80
C LYS A 93 -7.51 -4.35 8.89
N ALA A 94 -6.47 -4.18 8.06
CA ALA A 94 -5.77 -2.90 7.87
C ALA A 94 -6.66 -1.85 7.18
#